data_AF-A0A0N1I492-F1
#
_entry.id   AF-A0A0N1I492-F1
#
_cell.length_a   1.000
_cell.length_b   1.000
_cell.length_c   1.000
_cell.angle_alpha   90.00
_cell.angle_beta   90.00
_cell.angle_gamma   90.00
#
_symmetry.space_group_name_H-M   'P 1'
#
loop_
_entity.id
_entity.type
_entity.pdbx_description
1 polymer ?
#
loop_
_entity_poly.entity_id
_entity_poly.type
_entity_poly.pdbx_seq_one_letter_code
_entity_poly.pdbx_strand_id
1 'polypeptide(L)'
;MFSSSKLTLKARYASTVCRWTSSSLDTKAVQPPNAKKITSDMVGPPDPVSNLRRIIFKQPNDETKLEKKYRELRMDVQEWNQKFWTQHNSRFFQEREEYLKQNLPEGKQTLTADEMSCFYKSF
;
A
#
# COMPACT_ATOMS: atom_id res chain seq x y z
N MET A 1 36.75 23.66 -23.26
CA MET A 1 36.00 24.06 -22.05
C MET A 1 34.71 23.27 -22.02
N PHE A 2 34.65 22.21 -21.22
CA PHE A 2 33.51 21.30 -21.15
C PHE A 2 32.38 21.95 -20.33
N SER A 3 31.24 22.20 -20.98
CA SER A 3 30.00 22.62 -20.31
C SER A 3 29.28 21.36 -19.81
N SER A 4 29.18 21.22 -18.49
CA SER A 4 28.58 20.08 -17.81
C SER A 4 27.10 20.35 -17.56
N SER A 5 26.23 19.74 -18.36
CA SER A 5 24.79 19.81 -18.20
C SER A 5 24.30 18.61 -17.38
N LYS A 6 24.00 18.83 -16.09
CA LYS A 6 23.38 17.81 -15.22
C LYS A 6 21.94 17.56 -15.70
N LEU A 7 21.67 16.38 -16.25
CA LEU A 7 20.34 15.95 -16.63
C LEU A 7 19.70 15.18 -15.46
N THR A 8 18.88 15.86 -14.66
CA THR A 8 18.08 15.25 -13.59
C THR A 8 16.89 14.51 -14.19
N LEU A 9 16.92 13.18 -14.16
CA LEU A 9 15.81 12.33 -14.57
C LEU A 9 14.72 12.35 -13.48
N LYS A 10 13.61 13.05 -13.75
CA LYS A 10 12.42 13.01 -12.89
C LYS A 10 11.73 11.66 -13.07
N ALA A 11 11.81 10.80 -12.06
CA ALA A 11 10.97 9.61 -11.95
C ALA A 11 9.49 10.04 -11.93
N ARG A 12 8.76 9.74 -13.01
CA ARG A 12 7.30 9.89 -13.05
C ARG A 12 6.67 8.67 -12.39
N TYR A 13 6.56 8.70 -11.07
CA TYR A 13 5.49 7.96 -10.40
C TYR A 13 4.19 8.68 -10.75
N ALA A 14 3.41 8.09 -11.65
CA ALA A 14 2.05 8.53 -11.90
C ALA A 14 1.23 8.23 -10.63
N SER A 15 1.14 9.21 -9.73
CA SER A 15 0.17 9.21 -8.65
C SER A 15 -1.21 9.39 -9.28
N THR A 16 -1.92 8.27 -9.47
CA THR A 16 -3.35 8.36 -9.74
C THR A 16 -4.02 8.84 -8.46
N VAL A 17 -4.34 10.13 -8.48
CA VAL A 17 -5.15 10.90 -7.54
C VAL A 17 -6.14 10.01 -6.79
N CYS A 18 -5.92 9.84 -5.48
CA CYS A 18 -6.99 9.43 -4.57
C CYS A 18 -8.05 10.53 -4.61
N ARG A 19 -9.17 10.28 -5.29
CA ARG A 19 -10.37 11.12 -5.21
C ARG A 19 -11.01 10.89 -3.84
N TRP A 20 -10.44 11.51 -2.83
CA TRP A 20 -11.18 11.91 -1.65
C TRP A 20 -12.12 13.03 -2.09
N THR A 21 -13.42 12.83 -1.95
CA THR A 21 -14.36 13.95 -2.02
C THR A 21 -14.15 14.81 -0.77
N SER A 22 -13.21 15.76 -0.86
CA SER A 22 -13.36 17.16 -0.50
C SER A 22 -12.00 17.83 -0.67
N SER A 23 -11.95 18.83 -1.56
CA SER A 23 -10.81 19.69 -1.76
C SER A 23 -10.66 20.65 -0.57
N SER A 24 -9.71 20.38 0.31
CA SER A 24 -9.06 21.43 1.10
C SER A 24 -7.67 20.96 1.55
N LEU A 25 -6.69 21.85 1.36
CA LEU A 25 -5.32 21.72 1.85
C LEU A 25 -5.34 21.80 3.38
N ASP A 26 -5.60 20.68 4.05
CA ASP A 26 -5.35 20.55 5.48
C ASP A 26 -5.12 19.08 5.81
N THR A 27 -3.86 18.64 5.74
CA THR A 27 -3.44 17.30 6.18
C THR A 27 -3.45 17.25 7.71
N LYS A 28 -4.61 17.44 8.31
CA LYS A 28 -4.84 17.05 9.70
C LYS A 28 -4.89 15.53 9.69
N ALA A 29 -4.04 14.87 10.48
CA ALA A 29 -4.08 13.43 10.66
C ALA A 29 -5.50 13.03 11.12
N VAL A 30 -6.31 12.55 10.18
CA VAL A 30 -7.69 12.11 10.46
C VAL A 30 -7.56 10.88 11.33
N GLN A 31 -7.87 11.05 12.62
CA GLN A 31 -7.83 9.96 13.59
C GLN A 31 -8.85 8.90 13.16
N PRO A 32 -8.52 7.59 13.30
CA PRO A 32 -9.45 6.54 12.94
C PRO A 32 -10.74 6.67 13.76
N PRO A 33 -11.92 6.47 13.15
CA PRO A 33 -13.20 6.42 13.85
C PRO A 33 -13.16 5.53 15.09
N ASN A 34 -13.79 5.97 16.18
CA ASN A 34 -13.88 5.18 17.41
C ASN A 34 -14.86 4.01 17.22
N ALA A 35 -14.36 2.78 17.32
CA ALA A 35 -15.12 1.54 17.13
C ALA A 35 -16.39 1.40 18.00
N LYS A 36 -16.45 2.07 19.15
CA LYS A 36 -17.62 2.06 20.04
C LYS A 36 -18.72 3.05 19.63
N LYS A 37 -18.39 4.01 18.77
CA LYS A 37 -19.29 5.08 18.33
C LYS A 37 -19.85 4.86 16.92
N ILE A 38 -19.33 3.89 16.17
CA ILE A 38 -19.77 3.60 14.79
C ILE A 38 -21.00 2.69 14.77
N THR A 39 -21.88 2.90 13.80
CA THR A 39 -23.15 2.15 13.67
C THR A 39 -22.98 0.81 12.96
N SER A 40 -21.98 0.70 12.08
CA SER A 40 -21.61 -0.49 11.31
C SER A 40 -20.08 -0.54 11.11
N ASP A 41 -19.56 -1.68 10.63
CA ASP A 41 -18.15 -1.83 10.27
C ASP A 41 -17.78 -0.77 9.20
N MET A 42 -16.65 -0.10 9.40
CA MET A 42 -16.16 0.93 8.48
C MET A 42 -14.94 0.44 7.71
N VAL A 43 -14.92 0.70 6.41
CA VAL A 43 -13.80 0.37 5.52
C VAL A 43 -13.09 1.64 5.10
N GLY A 44 -11.79 1.68 5.35
CA GLY A 44 -10.93 2.80 5.02
C GLY A 44 -10.46 2.83 3.56
N PRO A 45 -9.66 3.86 3.20
CA PRO A 45 -8.92 3.88 1.95
C PRO A 45 -7.93 2.70 1.86
N PRO A 46 -7.46 2.37 0.64
CA PRO A 46 -6.33 1.45 0.47
C PRO A 46 -5.07 1.98 1.18
N ASP A 47 -4.37 1.11 1.89
CA ASP A 47 -3.06 1.41 2.45
C ASP A 47 -2.00 1.53 1.32
N PRO A 48 -1.10 2.53 1.36
CA PRO A 48 -0.19 2.81 0.26
C PRO A 48 0.89 1.74 0.02
N VAL A 49 1.13 0.83 0.96
CA VAL A 49 2.18 -0.19 0.83
C VAL A 49 1.56 -1.56 0.59
N SER A 50 0.65 -2.00 1.45
CA SER A 50 -0.01 -3.30 1.33
C SER A 50 -1.11 -3.34 0.27
N ASN A 51 -1.63 -2.18 -0.16
CA ASN A 51 -2.82 -2.01 -1.01
C ASN A 51 -4.13 -2.55 -0.39
N LEU A 52 -4.10 -3.01 0.86
CA LEU A 52 -5.27 -3.53 1.55
C LEU A 52 -6.02 -2.42 2.27
N ARG A 53 -7.35 -2.54 2.35
CA ARG A 53 -8.18 -1.57 3.08
C ARG A 53 -8.17 -1.89 4.57
N ARG A 54 -8.00 -0.86 5.41
CA ARG A 54 -8.18 -0.99 6.86
C ARG A 54 -9.67 -1.15 7.16
N ILE A 55 -10.02 -2.07 8.06
CA ILE A 55 -11.39 -2.25 8.55
C ILE A 55 -11.42 -1.87 10.03
N ILE A 56 -12.40 -1.06 10.42
CA ILE A 56 -12.72 -0.76 11.81
C ILE A 56 -14.01 -1.51 12.12
N PHE A 57 -13.86 -2.60 12.89
CA PHE A 57 -15.00 -3.38 13.33
C PHE A 57 -15.77 -2.64 14.40
N LYS A 58 -17.09 -2.61 14.28
CA LYS A 58 -17.96 -2.08 15.32
C LYS A 58 -17.77 -2.88 16.60
N GLN A 59 -17.67 -2.18 17.73
CA GLN A 59 -17.72 -2.78 19.05
C GLN A 59 -19.04 -2.39 19.75
N PRO A 60 -20.06 -3.27 19.76
CA PRO A 60 -21.29 -3.05 20.53
C PRO A 60 -21.00 -2.98 22.03
N ASN A 61 -21.82 -2.21 22.76
CA ASN A 61 -21.69 -2.11 24.23
C ASN A 61 -22.20 -3.38 24.94
N ASP A 62 -23.12 -4.09 24.30
CA ASP A 62 -23.82 -5.29 24.76
C ASP A 62 -23.29 -6.57 24.10
N GLU A 63 -22.04 -6.57 23.61
CA GLU A 63 -21.45 -7.72 22.93
C GLU A 63 -21.40 -8.96 23.84
N THR A 64 -21.93 -10.08 23.35
CA THR A 64 -21.78 -11.38 24.02
C THR A 64 -20.33 -11.84 23.96
N LYS A 65 -19.96 -12.79 24.84
CA LYS A 65 -18.61 -13.37 24.85
C LYS A 65 -18.21 -13.98 23.50
N LEU A 66 -19.17 -14.61 22.81
CA LEU A 66 -18.94 -15.23 21.51
C LEU A 66 -18.74 -14.18 20.41
N GLU A 67 -19.57 -13.14 20.37
CA GLU A 67 -19.44 -12.04 19.41
C GLU A 67 -18.11 -11.30 19.57
N LYS A 68 -17.71 -11.02 20.82
CA LYS A 68 -16.41 -10.42 21.13
C LYS A 68 -15.27 -11.29 20.59
N LYS A 69 -15.28 -12.59 20.89
CA LYS A 69 -14.26 -13.54 20.41
C LYS A 69 -14.22 -13.57 18.88
N TYR A 70 -15.37 -13.58 18.22
CA TYR A 70 -15.46 -13.55 16.76
C TYR A 70 -14.86 -12.26 16.18
N ARG A 71 -15.18 -11.09 16.77
CA ARG A 71 -14.63 -9.80 16.37
C ARG A 71 -13.11 -9.75 16.52
N GLU A 72 -12.58 -10.25 17.64
CA GLU A 72 -11.14 -10.31 17.90
C GLU A 72 -10.42 -11.23 16.89
N LEU A 73 -10.96 -12.42 16.61
CA LEU A 73 -10.39 -13.31 15.59
C LEU A 73 -10.34 -12.66 14.19
N ARG A 74 -11.39 -11.92 13.81
CA ARG A 74 -11.39 -11.17 12.54
C ARG A 74 -10.33 -10.06 12.54
N MET A 75 -10.14 -9.38 13.66
CA MET A 75 -9.10 -8.35 13.81
C MET A 75 -7.71 -8.95 13.67
N ASP A 76 -7.44 -10.08 14.31
CA ASP A 76 -6.14 -10.76 14.26
C ASP A 76 -5.81 -11.21 12.83
N VAL A 77 -6.78 -11.81 12.14
CA VAL A 77 -6.61 -12.21 10.72
C VAL A 77 -6.34 -11.00 9.84
N GLN A 78 -7.07 -9.90 10.04
CA GLN A 78 -6.86 -8.68 9.27
C GLN A 78 -5.50 -8.05 9.53
N GLU A 79 -5.04 -8.04 10.78
CA GLU A 79 -3.71 -7.55 11.15
C GLU A 79 -2.60 -8.40 10.55
N TRP A 80 -2.74 -9.73 10.60
CA TRP A 80 -1.80 -10.64 9.96
C TRP A 80 -1.73 -10.43 8.45
N ASN A 81 -2.88 -10.33 7.78
CA ASN A 81 -2.97 -10.10 6.34
C ASN A 81 -2.29 -8.78 5.94
N GLN A 82 -2.53 -7.72 6.72
CA GLN A 82 -1.88 -6.42 6.55
C GLN A 82 -0.36 -6.50 6.70
N LYS A 83 0.15 -7.15 7.76
CA LYS A 83 1.58 -7.34 7.99
C LYS A 83 2.23 -8.13 6.84
N PHE A 84 1.60 -9.22 6.42
CA PHE A 84 2.09 -10.06 5.32
C PHE A 84 2.25 -9.25 4.03
N TRP A 85 1.19 -8.58 3.57
CA TRP A 85 1.23 -7.84 2.31
C TRP A 85 2.14 -6.60 2.38
N THR A 86 2.24 -5.96 3.54
CA THR A 86 3.20 -4.86 3.74
C THR A 86 4.63 -5.35 3.52
N GLN A 87 5.00 -6.47 4.15
CA GLN A 87 6.35 -7.04 4.05
C GLN A 87 6.61 -7.57 2.63
N HIS A 88 5.66 -8.32 2.08
CA HIS A 88 5.76 -8.91 0.75
C HIS A 88 5.91 -7.83 -0.33
N ASN A 89 5.05 -6.81 -0.34
CA ASN A 89 5.11 -5.74 -1.33
C ASN A 89 6.38 -4.90 -1.18
N SER A 90 6.81 -4.61 0.05
CA SER A 90 8.07 -3.87 0.28
C SER A 90 9.25 -4.63 -0.32
N ARG A 91 9.34 -5.94 -0.06
CA ARG A 91 10.37 -6.81 -0.63
C ARG A 91 10.29 -6.88 -2.15
N PHE A 92 9.08 -7.05 -2.70
CA PHE A 92 8.84 -7.09 -4.15
C PHE A 92 9.34 -5.83 -4.85
N PHE A 93 8.98 -4.64 -4.35
CA PHE A 93 9.40 -3.39 -4.97
C PHE A 93 10.91 -3.19 -4.89
N GLN A 94 11.52 -3.55 -3.77
CA GLN A 94 12.97 -3.49 -3.59
C GLN A 94 13.69 -4.41 -4.59
N GLU A 95 13.32 -5.70 -4.65
CA GLU A 95 13.98 -6.67 -5.55
C GLU A 95 13.71 -6.35 -7.02
N ARG A 96 12.52 -5.86 -7.34
CA ARG A 96 12.20 -5.40 -8.70
C ARG A 96 13.07 -4.21 -9.12
N GLU A 97 13.30 -3.26 -8.22
CA GLU A 97 14.16 -2.10 -8.49
C GLU A 97 15.62 -2.52 -8.69
N GLU A 98 16.10 -3.44 -7.87
CA GLU A 98 17.42 -4.08 -8.00
C GLU A 98 17.56 -4.78 -9.37
N TYR A 99 16.56 -5.59 -9.74
CA TYR A 99 16.53 -6.29 -11.02
C TYR A 99 16.56 -5.32 -12.20
N LEU A 100 15.78 -4.23 -12.13
CA LEU A 100 15.79 -3.18 -13.14
C LEU A 100 17.16 -2.51 -13.26
N LYS A 101 17.82 -2.17 -12.14
CA LYS A 101 19.15 -1.55 -12.16
C LYS A 101 20.21 -2.43 -12.82
N GLN A 102 20.12 -3.75 -12.64
CA GLN A 102 21.09 -4.70 -13.16
C GLN A 102 20.84 -5.09 -14.62
N ASN A 103 19.59 -5.10 -15.07
CA ASN A 103 19.20 -5.65 -16.38
C ASN A 103 18.76 -4.60 -17.40
N LEU A 104 18.57 -3.33 -17.01
CA LEU A 104 18.13 -2.29 -17.93
C LEU A 104 19.30 -1.78 -18.79
N PRO A 105 19.29 -2.01 -20.12
CA PRO A 105 20.37 -1.57 -20.99
C PRO A 105 20.34 -0.05 -21.18
N GLU A 106 21.51 0.53 -21.45
CA GLU A 106 21.65 1.96 -21.71
C GLU A 106 20.70 2.41 -22.84
N GLY A 107 19.90 3.45 -22.58
CA GLY A 107 18.95 4.01 -23.54
C GLY A 107 17.55 3.39 -23.54
N LYS A 108 17.29 2.28 -22.83
CA LYS A 108 15.92 1.77 -22.62
C LYS A 108 15.32 2.33 -21.33
N GLN A 109 14.03 2.67 -21.37
CA GLN A 109 13.29 3.12 -20.19
C GLN A 109 12.64 1.99 -19.39
N THR A 110 12.34 0.85 -20.04
CA THR A 110 11.67 -0.31 -19.41
C THR A 110 12.14 -1.62 -20.05
N LEU A 111 12.02 -2.73 -19.30
CA LEU A 111 12.20 -4.09 -19.80
C LEU A 111 10.91 -4.59 -20.46
N THR A 112 11.05 -5.49 -21.43
CA THR A 112 9.94 -6.22 -22.04
C THR A 112 9.29 -7.20 -21.07
N ALA A 113 8.09 -7.67 -21.40
CA ALA A 113 7.38 -8.66 -20.59
C ALA A 113 8.18 -9.96 -20.42
N ASP A 114 8.85 -10.43 -21.47
CA ASP A 114 9.67 -11.64 -21.43
C ASP A 114 10.90 -11.47 -20.53
N GLU A 115 11.59 -10.33 -20.63
CA GLU A 115 12.72 -9.99 -19.75
C GLU A 115 12.28 -9.86 -18.28
N MET A 116 11.09 -9.30 -18.01
CA MET A 116 10.52 -9.24 -16.66
C MET A 116 10.01 -10.58 -16.16
N SER A 117 9.64 -11.51 -17.05
CA SER A 117 9.14 -12.82 -16.67
C SER A 117 10.16 -13.63 -15.88
N CYS A 118 11.47 -13.43 -16.14
CA CYS A 118 12.54 -14.06 -15.39
C CYS A 118 12.51 -13.65 -13.91
N PHE A 119 12.34 -12.36 -13.63
CA PHE A 119 12.19 -11.84 -12.27
C PHE A 119 10.95 -12.43 -11.57
N TYR A 120 9.79 -12.43 -12.24
CA TYR A 120 8.54 -12.93 -11.66
C TYR A 120 8.56 -14.44 -11.35
N LYS A 121 9.39 -15.22 -12.03
CA LYS A 121 9.57 -16.64 -11.73
C LYS A 121 10.49 -16.89 -10.54
N SER A 122 11.46 -16.00 -10.32
CA SER A 122 12.44 -16.14 -9.22
C SER A 122 11.96 -15.54 -7.90
N PHE A 123 11.08 -14.55 -7.96
CA PHE A 123 10.47 -13.91 -6.81
C PHE A 123 9.36 -14.79 -6.21
#